data_AF-A0A4Y8C789-F1
#
_entry.id   AF-A0A4Y8C789-F1
#
_cell.length_a   1.000
_cell.length_b   1.000
_cell.length_c   1.000
_cell.angle_alpha   90.00
_cell.angle_beta   90.00
_cell.angle_gamma   90.00
#
_symmetry.space_group_name_H-M   'P 1'
#
loop_
_entity.id
_entity.type
_entity.pdbx_description
1 polymer ?
#
loop_
_entity_poly.entity_id
_entity_poly.type
_entity_poly.pdbx_seq_one_letter_code
_entity_poly.pdbx_strand_id
1 'polypeptide(L)'
;QAPYDEGVFLPETYKIPKGITENLLIQMLLNYAEISNKKTSEKIFGDYNPKKWHQYIIIASVIQKEAANENEMPIVASVIYNRLKKGMKLQMDGTLNYGIYSHVKVT
;
A
#
# COMPACT_ATOMS: atom_id res chain seq x y z
N GLN A 1 3.90 13.49 11.45
CA GLN A 1 2.78 12.51 11.44
C GLN A 1 2.65 11.97 10.02
N ALA A 2 2.24 10.71 9.86
CA ALA A 2 2.02 10.15 8.54
C ALA A 2 0.79 10.82 7.87
N PRO A 3 0.79 10.98 6.53
CA PRO A 3 -0.33 11.58 5.82
C PRO A 3 -1.56 10.68 5.73
N TYR A 4 -1.38 9.37 5.94
CA TYR A 4 -2.43 8.34 5.91
C TYR A 4 -2.16 7.31 7.00
N ASP A 5 -3.23 6.61 7.42
CA ASP A 5 -3.15 5.63 8.50
C ASP A 5 -2.48 4.31 8.06
N GLU A 6 -2.57 3.95 6.78
CA GLU A 6 -2.08 2.68 6.23
C GLU A 6 -1.30 2.84 4.92
N GLY A 7 -0.46 1.85 4.59
CA GLY A 7 0.29 1.81 3.34
C GLY A 7 1.38 2.89 3.22
N VAL A 8 1.82 3.46 4.34
CA VAL A 8 2.82 4.55 4.39
C VAL A 8 4.25 4.06 4.62
N PHE A 9 4.43 2.82 5.06
CA PHE A 9 5.74 2.21 5.28
C PHE A 9 6.19 1.37 4.08
N LEU A 10 7.50 1.27 3.87
CA LEU A 10 8.06 0.38 2.85
C LEU A 10 8.44 -0.97 3.46
N PRO A 11 8.20 -2.09 2.76
CA PRO A 11 8.59 -3.42 3.23
C PRO A 11 10.06 -3.71 2.86
N GLU A 12 11.00 -3.05 3.53
CA GLU A 12 12.44 -3.24 3.28
C GLU A 12 13.22 -3.66 4.53
N THR A 13 14.49 -3.99 4.35
CA THR A 13 15.42 -4.26 5.45
C THR A 13 16.02 -2.95 5.96
N TYR A 14 15.74 -2.60 7.22
CA TYR A 14 16.21 -1.38 7.87
C TYR A 14 17.39 -1.63 8.80
N LYS A 15 18.38 -0.72 8.77
CA LYS A 15 19.44 -0.68 9.79
C LYS A 15 19.02 0.32 10.87
N ILE A 16 18.82 -0.17 12.08
CA ILE A 16 18.25 0.61 13.18
C ILE A 16 19.31 0.80 14.30
N PRO A 17 19.53 2.02 14.80
CA PRO A 17 20.41 2.25 15.94
C PRO A 17 19.93 1.53 17.20
N LYS A 18 20.86 0.94 17.95
CA LYS A 18 20.54 0.32 19.24
C LYS A 18 20.07 1.39 20.23
N GLY A 19 18.92 1.17 20.87
CA GLY A 19 18.35 2.09 21.86
C GLY A 19 17.50 3.23 21.27
N ILE A 20 17.16 3.19 19.98
CA ILE A 20 16.18 4.13 19.41
C ILE A 20 14.82 4.00 20.10
N THR A 21 14.11 5.11 20.29
CA THR A 21 12.74 5.11 20.78
C THR A 21 11.75 4.78 19.67
N GLU A 22 10.57 4.30 20.03
CA GLU A 22 9.50 3.94 19.09
C GLU A 22 9.10 5.13 18.21
N ASN A 23 8.98 6.32 18.82
CA ASN A 23 8.64 7.55 18.09
C ASN A 23 9.69 7.92 17.05
N LEU A 24 10.97 7.83 17.40
CA LEU A 24 12.07 8.12 16.47
C LEU A 24 12.17 7.06 15.37
N LEU A 25 11.90 5.80 15.70
CA LEU A 25 11.84 4.71 14.72
C LEU A 25 10.73 4.97 13.69
N ILE A 26 9.51 5.27 14.14
CA ILE A 26 8.39 5.56 13.23
C ILE A 26 8.72 6.76 12.33
N GLN A 27 9.26 7.85 12.90
CA GLN A 27 9.67 9.01 12.10
C GLN A 27 10.74 8.66 11.07
N MET A 28 11.75 7.87 11.45
CA MET A 28 12.80 7.41 10.55
C MET A 28 12.23 6.61 9.38
N LEU A 29 11.33 5.66 9.66
CA LEU A 29 10.71 4.81 8.65
C LEU A 29 9.80 5.62 7.70
N LEU A 30 9.02 6.56 8.23
CA LEU A 30 8.16 7.43 7.43
C LEU A 30 8.98 8.34 6.51
N ASN A 31 10.05 8.94 7.01
CA ASN A 31 10.94 9.78 6.20
C ASN A 31 11.59 8.97 5.09
N TYR A 32 12.05 7.75 5.40
CA TYR A 32 12.61 6.85 4.40
C TYR A 32 11.59 6.50 3.31
N ALA A 33 10.38 6.13 3.72
CA ALA A 33 9.31 5.79 2.82
C ALA A 33 8.92 6.97 1.93
N GLU A 34 8.82 8.19 2.47
CA GLU A 34 8.49 9.40 1.71
C GLU A 34 9.51 9.67 0.59
N ILE A 35 10.81 9.62 0.91
CA ILE A 35 11.89 9.85 -0.07
C ILE A 35 11.82 8.81 -1.20
N SER A 36 11.69 7.54 -0.86
CA SER A 36 11.66 6.44 -1.83
C SER A 36 10.37 6.44 -2.66
N ASN A 37 9.23 6.72 -2.04
CA ASN A 37 7.93 6.88 -2.72
C ASN A 37 7.95 8.04 -3.72
N LYS A 38 8.51 9.19 -3.32
CA LYS A 38 8.67 10.35 -4.22
C LYS A 38 9.51 9.99 -5.44
N LYS A 39 10.69 9.40 -5.23
CA LYS A 39 11.57 8.95 -6.31
C LYS A 39 10.89 7.95 -7.25
N THR A 40 10.13 7.02 -6.69
CA THR A 40 9.42 5.98 -7.47
C THR A 40 8.26 6.58 -8.26
N SER A 41 7.48 7.46 -7.64
CA SER A 41 6.40 8.19 -8.31
C SER A 41 6.93 9.04 -9.46
N GLU A 42 7.99 9.81 -9.25
CA GLU A 42 8.62 10.61 -10.29
C GLU A 42 9.13 9.74 -11.45
N LYS A 43 9.68 8.56 -11.15
CA LYS A 43 10.11 7.59 -12.18
C LYS A 43 8.94 7.04 -13.01
N ILE A 44 7.79 6.76 -12.38
CA ILE A 44 6.65 6.12 -13.04
C ILE A 44 5.74 7.14 -13.74
N PHE A 45 5.49 8.28 -13.10
CA PHE A 45 4.50 9.27 -13.52
C PHE A 45 5.09 10.60 -13.99
N GLY A 46 6.39 10.84 -13.77
CA GLY A 46 7.05 12.12 -14.07
C GLY A 46 6.79 13.21 -13.03
N ASP A 47 5.94 12.93 -12.04
CA ASP A 47 5.57 13.85 -10.96
C ASP A 47 5.36 13.12 -9.64
N TYR A 48 5.35 13.88 -8.54
CA TYR A 48 4.93 13.39 -7.24
C TYR A 48 3.69 14.14 -6.77
N ASN A 49 2.54 13.47 -6.84
CA ASN A 49 1.29 13.90 -6.24
C ASN A 49 0.91 12.91 -5.12
N PRO A 50 0.95 13.32 -3.83
CA PRO A 50 0.72 12.41 -2.71
C PRO A 50 -0.63 11.68 -2.74
N LYS A 51 -1.69 12.33 -3.23
CA LYS A 51 -3.03 11.74 -3.30
C LYS A 51 -3.10 10.67 -4.40
N LYS A 52 -2.56 10.99 -5.59
CA LYS A 52 -2.47 10.04 -6.71
C LYS A 52 -1.58 8.84 -6.35
N TRP A 53 -0.43 9.10 -5.72
CA TRP A 53 0.46 8.04 -5.27
C TRP A 53 -0.19 7.12 -4.23
N HIS A 54 -0.89 7.69 -3.24
CA HIS A 54 -1.59 6.87 -2.25
C HIS A 54 -2.68 6.00 -2.88
N GLN A 55 -3.46 6.53 -3.83
CA GLN A 55 -4.42 5.72 -4.60
C GLN A 55 -3.74 4.58 -5.37
N TYR A 56 -2.55 4.83 -5.92
CA TYR A 56 -1.76 3.80 -6.59
C TYR A 56 -1.32 2.70 -5.61
N ILE A 57 -0.87 3.07 -4.40
CA ILE A 57 -0.51 2.12 -3.34
C ILE A 57 -1.71 1.29 -2.88
N ILE A 58 -2.91 1.89 -2.75
CA ILE A 58 -4.14 1.14 -2.40
C ILE A 58 -4.42 0.04 -3.44
N ILE A 59 -4.32 0.37 -4.72
CA ILE A 59 -4.53 -0.63 -5.78
C ILE A 59 -3.45 -1.71 -5.72
N ALA A 60 -2.18 -1.31 -5.54
CA ALA A 60 -1.06 -2.24 -5.41
C ALA A 60 -1.22 -3.18 -4.21
N SER A 61 -1.71 -2.70 -3.06
CA SER A 61 -1.92 -3.55 -1.88
C SER A 61 -3.01 -4.59 -2.11
N VAL A 62 -4.07 -4.26 -2.85
CA VAL A 62 -5.10 -5.23 -3.23
C VAL A 62 -4.52 -6.26 -4.20
N ILE A 63 -3.78 -5.83 -5.23
CA ILE A 63 -3.11 -6.74 -6.17
C ILE A 63 -2.19 -7.71 -5.43
N GLN A 64 -1.34 -7.20 -4.54
CA GLN A 64 -0.40 -8.00 -3.76
C GLN A 64 -1.10 -9.03 -2.87
N LYS A 65 -2.28 -8.68 -2.34
CA LYS A 65 -3.03 -9.57 -1.44
C LYS A 65 -3.77 -10.67 -2.20
N GLU A 66 -4.23 -10.40 -3.41
CA GLU A 66 -4.99 -11.34 -4.25
C GLU A 66 -4.09 -12.28 -5.08
N ALA A 67 -2.95 -11.78 -5.55
CA ALA A 67 -2.06 -12.55 -6.41
C ALA A 67 -1.30 -13.62 -5.62
N ALA A 68 -1.20 -14.85 -6.15
CA ALA A 68 -0.40 -15.89 -5.52
C ALA A 68 1.11 -15.67 -5.70
N ASN A 69 1.50 -14.95 -6.77
CA ASN A 69 2.89 -14.65 -7.11
C ASN A 69 2.97 -13.44 -8.07
N GLU A 70 4.20 -12.96 -8.34
CA GLU A 70 4.46 -11.79 -9.18
C GLU A 70 3.94 -11.94 -10.63
N ASN A 71 3.94 -13.16 -11.18
CA ASN A 71 3.49 -13.38 -12.56
C ASN A 71 1.97 -13.21 -12.70
N GLU A 72 1.21 -13.38 -11.61
CA GLU A 72 -0.25 -13.18 -11.61
C GLU A 72 -0.65 -11.73 -11.40
N MET A 73 0.23 -10.90 -10.82
CA MET A 73 -0.08 -9.50 -10.50
C MET A 73 -0.60 -8.69 -11.70
N PRO A 74 -0.02 -8.80 -12.93
CA PRO A 74 -0.55 -8.11 -14.10
C PRO A 74 -1.98 -8.53 -14.46
N ILE A 75 -2.32 -9.83 -14.29
CA ILE A 75 -3.65 -10.36 -14.58
C ILE A 75 -4.65 -9.80 -13.57
N VAL A 76 -4.32 -9.87 -12.27
CA VAL A 76 -5.14 -9.31 -11.19
C VAL A 76 -5.36 -7.80 -11.38
N ALA A 77 -4.28 -7.06 -11.69
CA ALA A 77 -4.35 -5.63 -11.98
C ALA A 77 -5.31 -5.33 -13.13
N SER A 78 -5.25 -6.10 -14.22
CA SER A 78 -6.14 -5.94 -15.37
C SER A 78 -7.61 -6.07 -14.99
N VAL A 79 -7.96 -7.05 -14.13
CA VAL A 79 -9.32 -7.27 -13.65
C VAL A 79 -9.79 -6.07 -12.81
N ILE A 80 -8.94 -5.58 -11.91
CA ILE A 80 -9.24 -4.41 -11.07
C ILE A 80 -9.52 -3.18 -11.94
N TYR A 81 -8.63 -2.83 -12.85
CA TYR A 81 -8.81 -1.67 -13.73
C TYR A 81 -10.01 -1.82 -14.66
N ASN A 82 -10.28 -3.03 -15.18
CA ASN A 82 -11.46 -3.30 -16.00
C ASN A 82 -12.76 -3.10 -15.21
N ARG A 83 -12.82 -3.54 -13.95
CA ARG A 83 -13.98 -3.32 -13.07
C ARG A 83 -14.17 -1.85 -12.75
N LEU A 84 -13.11 -1.14 -12.37
CA LEU A 84 -13.16 0.30 -12.08
C LEU A 84 -13.64 1.10 -13.29
N LYS A 85 -13.13 0.80 -14.49
CA LYS A 85 -13.56 1.44 -15.75
C LYS A 85 -15.05 1.23 -16.04
N LYS A 86 -15.60 0.09 -15.61
CA LYS A 86 -17.04 -0.24 -15.74
C LYS A 86 -17.90 0.24 -14.56
N GLY A 87 -17.31 0.93 -13.57
CA GLY A 87 -18.02 1.34 -12.35
C GLY A 87 -18.46 0.17 -11.47
N MET A 88 -17.85 -1.02 -11.63
CA MET A 88 -18.19 -2.21 -10.86
C MET A 88 -17.49 -2.21 -9.50
N LYS A 89 -18.15 -2.76 -8.48
CA LYS A 89 -17.48 -3.10 -7.20
C LYS A 89 -16.35 -4.11 -7.44
N LEU A 90 -15.25 -3.98 -6.70
CA LEU A 90 -14.09 -4.86 -6.85
C LEU A 90 -14.37 -6.30 -6.38
N GLN A 91 -14.99 -6.46 -5.20
CA GLN A 91 -15.36 -7.76 -4.63
C GLN A 91 -14.15 -8.72 -4.51
N MET A 92 -13.05 -8.20 -3.96
CA MET A 92 -11.78 -8.92 -3.77
C MET A 92 -11.68 -9.37 -2.30
N ASP A 93 -11.54 -10.67 -2.06
CA ASP A 93 -11.65 -11.28 -0.71
C ASP A 93 -10.58 -10.75 0.25
N GLY A 94 -9.40 -10.42 -0.25
CA GLY A 94 -8.31 -9.80 0.48
C GLY A 94 -8.72 -8.56 1.25
N THR A 95 -9.66 -7.78 0.71
CA THR A 95 -10.17 -6.56 1.35
C THR A 95 -11.16 -6.81 2.49
N LEU A 96 -11.77 -8.01 2.57
CA LEU A 96 -12.68 -8.37 3.67
C LEU A 96 -11.95 -8.38 5.02
N ASN A 97 -10.65 -8.70 5.02
CA ASN A 97 -9.82 -8.73 6.22
C ASN A 97 -9.50 -7.36 6.82
N TYR A 98 -9.88 -6.27 6.14
CA TYR A 98 -9.63 -4.89 6.57
C TYR A 98 -10.93 -4.10 6.84
N GLY A 99 -12.08 -4.76 6.74
CA GLY A 99 -13.38 -4.16 7.05
C GLY A 99 -13.62 -4.04 8.56
N ILE A 100 -14.62 -3.24 8.95
CA ILE A 100 -14.96 -2.97 10.37
C ILE A 100 -15.23 -4.23 11.21
N TYR A 101 -15.58 -5.35 10.57
CA TYR A 101 -15.88 -6.62 11.23
C TYR A 101 -14.77 -7.67 11.09
N SER A 102 -13.63 -7.34 10.51
CA SER A 102 -12.56 -8.32 10.20
C SER A 102 -11.93 -8.97 11.44
N HIS A 103 -12.04 -8.32 12.59
CA HIS A 103 -11.51 -8.82 13.87
C HIS A 103 -12.61 -9.20 14.87
N VAL A 104 -13.87 -9.27 14.42
CA VAL A 104 -14.98 -9.69 15.29
C VAL A 104 -15.06 -11.21 15.27
N LYS A 105 -14.76 -11.83 16.40
CA LYS A 105 -14.92 -13.27 16.59
C LYS A 105 -16.41 -13.58 16.74
N VAL A 106 -17.01 -14.22 15.73
CA VAL A 106 -18.37 -14.75 15.83
C VAL A 106 -18.26 -16.12 16.52
N THR A 107 -18.51 -16.14 17.83
CA THR A 107 -18.69 -17.37 18.63
C THR A 107 -20.16 -17.60 18.92
#